data_AF-A0A560LDK2-F1
#
_entry.id   AF-A0A560LDK2-F1
#
_cell.length_a   1.000
_cell.length_b   1.000
_cell.length_c   1.000
_cell.angle_alpha   90.00
_cell.angle_beta   90.00
_cell.angle_gamma   90.00
#
_symmetry.space_group_name_H-M   'P 1'
#
loop_
_entity.id
_entity.type
_entity.pdbx_description
1 polymer ?
#
loop_
_entity_poly.entity_id
_entity_poly.type
_entity_poly.pdbx_seq_one_letter_code
_entity_poly.pdbx_strand_id
1 'polypeptide(L)'
;MKRKIAAIFAADIAGYSRLVAEDEEETLRRLASYRQVTDDFIAKCGGRIFNTAGDAVLAEFPSAVEAVRCAIDIQESLRTRNMAYPPSRQMSFRIGITIGDVVERDGDLLGDGVNIAARLEGLAEVGGICVSRAVHEQVANKLSVQFADIGAQEVKNIPTPVHAYMVAMRREDGSYATPQVKKPVKSAPSATPAWMWPAAITVVLLAAIGVGGFLVYTKLEASVAKPASVASSAPASTPLVSASPAPLVAPSPPASTAPSAPAKPAPALAATASTAPGDKLGDKLAADIVPFVSDRTRNMLATEYLPAGDSKAVALNINGFVGWSVAQPNEDAAKTAALDLCQKRADNAGSPRKCELYAVGNTIVYTHGQPPVPALPWVKRDVLVEKPYATKDVPLLRDAARARLDSLFVPGRKTRTIALGPGGHYFFNAGIDSLEESARRNLQACGAVAGVPCTIVVVDDVFVVPIPATLRVTGFLRAVDSSVIAPSERADVVRKLADATAGWNAVAVGTQGRPGLGLKAENEQGAVDAALGACARRDSDCHVIAIGPFTVGPN
;
A
#
# COMPACT_ATOMS: atom_id res chain seq x y z
N MET A 1 -16.78 24.45 0.49
CA MET A 1 -17.50 23.52 1.40
C MET A 1 -18.96 23.91 1.40
N LYS A 2 -19.87 22.96 1.19
CA LYS A 2 -21.33 23.18 1.18
C LYS A 2 -21.99 22.10 2.03
N ARG A 3 -22.73 22.47 3.08
CA ARG A 3 -23.55 21.50 3.85
C ARG A 3 -24.86 21.23 3.11
N LYS A 4 -25.35 20.00 3.20
CA LYS A 4 -26.66 19.56 2.68
C LYS A 4 -27.11 18.29 3.40
N ILE A 5 -28.42 18.13 3.56
CA ILE A 5 -29.01 16.84 3.89
C ILE A 5 -29.04 15.99 2.62
N ALA A 6 -28.56 14.75 2.69
CA ALA A 6 -28.64 13.77 1.62
C ALA A 6 -28.99 12.38 2.17
N ALA A 7 -29.60 11.54 1.34
CA ALA A 7 -29.69 10.11 1.61
C ALA A 7 -28.39 9.45 1.13
N ILE A 8 -27.62 8.86 2.04
CA ILE A 8 -26.35 8.21 1.74
C ILE A 8 -26.57 6.70 1.63
N PHE A 9 -26.13 6.15 0.51
CA PHE A 9 -26.16 4.73 0.14
C PHE A 9 -24.71 4.21 0.20
N ALA A 10 -24.51 3.14 0.95
CA ALA A 10 -23.29 2.34 0.95
C ALA A 10 -23.63 0.91 0.52
N ALA A 11 -22.79 0.29 -0.30
CA ALA A 11 -22.93 -1.12 -0.67
C ALA A 11 -21.56 -1.79 -0.79
N ASP A 12 -21.45 -3.07 -0.44
CA ASP A 12 -20.21 -3.84 -0.45
C ASP A 12 -20.47 -5.34 -0.68
N ILE A 13 -19.48 -6.11 -1.15
CA ILE A 13 -19.68 -7.52 -1.53
C ILE A 13 -19.51 -8.49 -0.35
N ALA A 14 -20.48 -9.38 -0.16
CA ALA A 14 -20.38 -10.44 0.84
C ALA A 14 -19.33 -11.50 0.48
N GLY A 15 -18.21 -11.48 1.20
CA GLY A 15 -17.19 -12.52 1.10
C GLY A 15 -16.27 -12.41 -0.12
N TYR A 16 -16.12 -11.21 -0.69
CA TYR A 16 -15.28 -10.93 -1.86
C TYR A 16 -13.87 -11.56 -1.76
N SER A 17 -13.20 -11.44 -0.61
CA SER A 17 -11.86 -12.01 -0.40
C SER A 17 -11.79 -13.54 -0.52
N ARG A 18 -12.90 -14.27 -0.32
CA ARG A 18 -12.97 -15.72 -0.60
C ARG A 18 -13.06 -15.98 -2.10
N LEU A 19 -13.92 -15.24 -2.80
CA LEU A 19 -14.12 -15.40 -4.24
C LEU A 19 -12.83 -15.09 -5.03
N VAL A 20 -12.09 -14.05 -4.63
CA VAL A 20 -10.76 -13.72 -5.20
C VAL A 20 -9.74 -14.84 -4.93
N ALA A 21 -9.78 -15.46 -3.75
CA ALA A 21 -8.88 -16.57 -3.41
C ALA A 21 -9.23 -17.91 -4.07
N GLU A 22 -10.45 -18.06 -4.59
CA GLU A 22 -10.88 -19.23 -5.37
C GLU A 22 -10.62 -19.07 -6.88
N ASP A 23 -10.88 -17.88 -7.42
CA ASP A 23 -10.62 -17.52 -8.83
C ASP A 23 -10.58 -15.99 -8.98
N GLU A 24 -9.37 -15.41 -9.04
CA GLU A 24 -9.19 -13.95 -9.10
C GLU A 24 -9.70 -13.36 -10.44
N GLU A 25 -9.40 -13.98 -11.58
CA GLU A 25 -9.71 -13.41 -12.90
C GLU A 25 -11.22 -13.47 -13.20
N GLU A 26 -11.89 -14.59 -12.92
CA GLU A 26 -13.34 -14.68 -13.07
C GLU A 26 -14.05 -13.81 -12.01
N THR A 27 -13.48 -13.64 -10.82
CA THR A 27 -14.04 -12.73 -9.80
C THR A 27 -13.93 -11.27 -10.21
N LEU A 28 -12.78 -10.81 -10.70
CA LEU A 28 -12.61 -9.42 -11.18
C LEU A 28 -13.48 -9.13 -12.41
N ARG A 29 -13.60 -10.09 -13.34
CA ARG A 29 -14.48 -9.96 -14.53
C ARG A 29 -15.96 -9.85 -14.14
N ARG A 30 -16.41 -10.65 -13.16
CA ARG A 30 -17.81 -10.61 -12.67
C ARG A 30 -18.08 -9.38 -11.80
N LEU A 31 -17.13 -8.96 -10.97
CA LEU A 31 -17.17 -7.68 -10.24
C LEU A 31 -17.42 -6.52 -11.20
N ALA A 32 -16.65 -6.40 -12.29
CA ALA A 32 -16.82 -5.34 -13.28
C ALA A 32 -18.23 -5.32 -13.89
N SER A 33 -18.79 -6.49 -14.23
CA SER A 33 -20.16 -6.62 -14.74
C SER A 33 -21.21 -6.20 -13.70
N TYR A 34 -21.05 -6.64 -12.44
CA TYR A 34 -22.00 -6.34 -11.36
C TYR A 34 -21.92 -4.87 -10.91
N ARG A 35 -20.72 -4.27 -10.96
CA ARG A 35 -20.51 -2.83 -10.79
C ARG A 35 -21.22 -2.03 -11.87
N GLN A 36 -20.99 -2.34 -13.15
CA GLN A 36 -21.66 -1.66 -14.25
C GLN A 36 -23.19 -1.65 -14.08
N VAL A 37 -23.79 -2.77 -13.67
CA VAL A 37 -25.23 -2.88 -13.38
C VAL A 37 -25.64 -1.99 -12.19
N THR A 38 -24.87 -2.01 -11.11
CA THR A 38 -25.12 -1.23 -9.89
C THR A 38 -25.06 0.28 -10.18
N ASP A 39 -24.03 0.71 -10.91
CA ASP A 39 -23.79 2.10 -11.25
C ASP A 39 -24.87 2.62 -12.22
N ASP A 40 -25.30 1.78 -13.17
CA ASP A 40 -26.46 2.02 -14.06
C ASP A 40 -27.74 2.30 -13.27
N PHE A 41 -28.05 1.51 -12.24
CA PHE A 41 -29.24 1.70 -11.40
C PHE A 41 -29.15 2.97 -10.57
N ILE A 42 -27.99 3.25 -9.95
CA ILE A 42 -27.78 4.47 -9.18
C ILE A 42 -28.02 5.71 -10.04
N ALA A 43 -27.48 5.73 -11.26
CA ALA A 43 -27.71 6.82 -12.22
C ALA A 43 -29.19 6.95 -12.62
N LYS A 44 -29.87 5.83 -12.94
CA LYS A 44 -31.31 5.80 -13.31
C LYS A 44 -32.23 6.31 -12.20
N CYS A 45 -31.90 6.01 -10.95
CA CYS A 45 -32.63 6.48 -9.76
C CYS A 45 -32.20 7.89 -9.28
N GLY A 46 -31.44 8.64 -10.09
CA GLY A 46 -31.06 10.02 -9.80
C GLY A 46 -30.01 10.18 -8.69
N GLY A 47 -29.27 9.12 -8.39
CA GLY A 47 -28.17 9.13 -7.44
C GLY A 47 -26.83 9.52 -8.07
N ARG A 48 -25.90 10.00 -7.26
CA ARG A 48 -24.51 10.29 -7.64
C ARG A 48 -23.56 9.43 -6.83
N ILE A 49 -22.81 8.56 -7.50
CA ILE A 49 -21.63 7.91 -6.90
C ILE A 49 -20.59 9.00 -6.65
N PHE A 50 -20.15 9.14 -5.40
CA PHE A 50 -19.16 10.15 -4.99
C PHE A 50 -17.83 9.52 -4.56
N ASN A 51 -17.83 8.25 -4.16
CA ASN A 51 -16.61 7.54 -3.76
C ASN A 51 -16.74 6.03 -4.03
N THR A 52 -15.63 5.36 -4.35
CA THR A 52 -15.56 3.90 -4.55
C THR A 52 -14.23 3.36 -4.02
N ALA A 53 -14.31 2.31 -3.20
CA ALA A 53 -13.13 1.73 -2.54
C ALA A 53 -13.14 0.20 -2.68
N GLY A 54 -12.39 -0.33 -3.64
CA GLY A 54 -12.36 -1.76 -3.94
C GLY A 54 -13.72 -2.23 -4.49
N ASP A 55 -14.37 -3.15 -3.78
CA ASP A 55 -15.71 -3.66 -4.03
C ASP A 55 -16.84 -2.77 -3.48
N ALA A 56 -16.53 -1.79 -2.62
CA ALA A 56 -17.53 -0.88 -2.03
C ALA A 56 -17.97 0.30 -2.93
N VAL A 57 -19.28 0.58 -2.93
CA VAL A 57 -19.96 1.76 -3.52
C VAL A 57 -20.28 2.76 -2.42
N LEU A 58 -20.05 4.06 -2.65
CA LEU A 58 -20.65 5.15 -1.88
C LEU A 58 -21.34 6.14 -2.82
N ALA A 59 -22.66 6.29 -2.65
CA ALA A 59 -23.50 7.15 -3.46
C ALA A 59 -24.43 8.01 -2.60
N GLU A 60 -24.83 9.17 -3.12
CA GLU A 60 -25.89 9.99 -2.54
C GLU A 60 -27.12 10.01 -3.42
N PHE A 61 -28.28 10.22 -2.81
CA PHE A 61 -29.55 10.46 -3.47
C PHE A 61 -30.23 11.70 -2.86
N PRO A 62 -30.93 12.51 -3.68
CA PRO A 62 -31.75 13.62 -3.19
C PRO A 62 -33.04 13.15 -2.48
N SER A 63 -33.36 11.86 -2.56
CA SER A 63 -34.57 11.25 -1.98
C SER A 63 -34.22 9.90 -1.33
N ALA A 64 -34.58 9.73 -0.06
CA ALA A 64 -34.47 8.45 0.62
C ALA A 64 -35.41 7.38 0.03
N VAL A 65 -36.51 7.79 -0.62
CA VAL A 65 -37.43 6.86 -1.30
C VAL A 65 -36.76 6.25 -2.54
N GLU A 66 -36.07 7.07 -3.34
CA GLU A 66 -35.37 6.58 -4.54
C GLU A 66 -34.11 5.79 -4.16
N ALA A 67 -33.41 6.15 -3.08
CA ALA A 67 -32.30 5.35 -2.56
C ALA A 67 -32.73 3.92 -2.19
N VAL A 68 -33.88 3.77 -1.52
CA VAL A 68 -34.41 2.45 -1.12
C VAL A 68 -34.98 1.68 -2.33
N ARG A 69 -35.65 2.35 -3.28
CA ARG A 69 -36.07 1.73 -4.55
C ARG A 69 -34.87 1.19 -5.33
N CYS A 70 -33.87 2.04 -5.55
CA CYS A 70 -32.62 1.68 -6.21
C CYS A 70 -31.97 0.46 -5.56
N ALA A 71 -31.92 0.40 -4.23
CA ALA A 71 -31.36 -0.74 -3.49
C ALA A 71 -32.14 -2.04 -3.71
N ILE A 72 -33.47 -1.98 -3.75
CA ILE A 72 -34.34 -3.14 -4.05
C ILE A 72 -34.11 -3.60 -5.49
N ASP A 73 -34.17 -2.68 -6.45
CA ASP A 73 -33.99 -2.98 -7.89
C ASP A 73 -32.61 -3.60 -8.16
N ILE A 74 -31.56 -3.08 -7.53
CA ILE A 74 -30.20 -3.64 -7.57
C ILE A 74 -30.21 -5.08 -7.03
N GLN A 75 -30.70 -5.32 -5.80
CA GLN A 75 -30.68 -6.65 -5.20
C GLN A 75 -31.50 -7.67 -6.02
N GLU A 76 -32.65 -7.29 -6.58
CA GLU A 76 -33.41 -8.17 -7.46
C GLU A 76 -32.69 -8.45 -8.80
N SER A 77 -32.03 -7.44 -9.38
CA SER A 77 -31.20 -7.62 -10.58
C SER A 77 -29.98 -8.51 -10.35
N LEU A 78 -29.32 -8.39 -9.19
CA LEU A 78 -28.15 -9.19 -8.85
C LEU A 78 -28.56 -10.61 -8.45
N ARG A 79 -29.67 -10.81 -7.73
CA ARG A 79 -30.27 -12.13 -7.47
C ARG A 79 -30.55 -12.87 -8.78
N THR A 80 -31.16 -12.19 -9.76
CA THR A 80 -31.47 -12.77 -11.08
C THR A 80 -30.21 -13.15 -11.86
N ARG A 81 -29.12 -12.37 -11.75
CA ARG A 81 -27.82 -12.73 -12.37
C ARG A 81 -27.11 -13.87 -11.63
N ASN A 82 -27.22 -13.94 -10.31
CA ASN A 82 -26.65 -15.00 -9.49
C ASN A 82 -27.23 -16.39 -9.81
N MET A 83 -28.45 -16.49 -10.35
CA MET A 83 -29.03 -17.76 -10.83
C MET A 83 -28.23 -18.41 -11.96
N ALA A 84 -27.37 -17.67 -12.67
CA ALA A 84 -26.45 -18.22 -13.67
C ALA A 84 -25.19 -18.89 -13.05
N TYR A 85 -25.02 -18.83 -11.73
CA TYR A 85 -23.82 -19.32 -11.03
C TYR A 85 -24.18 -20.26 -9.85
N PRO A 86 -23.36 -21.29 -9.58
CA PRO A 86 -23.56 -22.15 -8.41
C PRO A 86 -23.37 -21.34 -7.11
N PRO A 87 -24.06 -21.69 -5.99
CA PRO A 87 -24.08 -20.88 -4.77
C PRO A 87 -22.70 -20.50 -4.19
N SER A 88 -21.69 -21.36 -4.36
CA SER A 88 -20.30 -21.05 -3.95
C SER A 88 -19.68 -19.88 -4.71
N ARG A 89 -20.09 -19.63 -5.95
CA ARG A 89 -19.58 -18.57 -6.84
C ARG A 89 -20.46 -17.31 -6.88
N GLN A 90 -21.64 -17.29 -6.28
CA GLN A 90 -22.56 -16.15 -6.34
C GLN A 90 -21.99 -14.90 -5.64
N MET A 91 -22.29 -13.71 -6.18
CA MET A 91 -21.88 -12.42 -5.63
C MET A 91 -23.11 -11.64 -5.14
N SER A 92 -23.25 -11.51 -3.83
CA SER A 92 -24.37 -10.78 -3.23
C SER A 92 -23.84 -9.57 -2.48
N PHE A 93 -24.38 -8.39 -2.79
CA PHE A 93 -24.05 -7.17 -2.06
C PHE A 93 -24.81 -7.13 -0.72
N ARG A 94 -24.23 -6.45 0.26
CA ARG A 94 -24.95 -5.85 1.38
C ARG A 94 -25.18 -4.37 1.04
N ILE A 95 -26.29 -3.79 1.49
CA ILE A 95 -26.59 -2.36 1.28
C ILE A 95 -26.99 -1.71 2.61
N GLY A 96 -26.42 -0.54 2.90
CA GLY A 96 -26.71 0.30 4.05
C GLY A 96 -27.15 1.70 3.63
N ILE A 97 -28.28 2.19 4.15
CA ILE A 97 -28.85 3.49 3.77
C ILE A 97 -29.17 4.33 5.00
N THR A 98 -28.74 5.59 5.02
CA THR A 98 -29.14 6.56 6.04
C THR A 98 -29.45 7.93 5.44
N ILE A 99 -29.96 8.84 6.26
CA ILE A 99 -30.03 10.27 5.97
C ILE A 99 -29.10 10.99 6.95
N GLY A 100 -28.38 12.03 6.49
CA GLY A 100 -27.54 12.85 7.35
C GLY A 100 -27.16 14.18 6.72
N ASP A 101 -26.68 15.11 7.55
CA ASP A 101 -25.95 16.28 7.06
C ASP A 101 -24.55 15.86 6.62
N VAL A 102 -24.17 16.28 5.41
CA VAL A 102 -22.88 16.00 4.80
C VAL A 102 -22.28 17.29 4.26
N VAL A 103 -20.97 17.45 4.45
CA VAL A 103 -20.18 18.51 3.84
C VAL A 103 -19.72 18.03 2.48
N GLU A 104 -20.28 18.61 1.42
CA GLU A 104 -19.77 18.46 0.07
C GLU A 104 -18.48 19.29 -0.09
N ARG A 105 -17.42 18.59 -0.52
CA ARG A 105 -16.09 19.14 -0.78
C ARG A 105 -15.49 18.40 -1.98
N ASP A 106 -15.15 19.15 -3.02
CA ASP A 106 -14.32 18.71 -4.15
C ASP A 106 -14.87 17.45 -4.88
N GLY A 107 -16.20 17.24 -4.80
CA GLY A 107 -16.94 16.09 -5.36
C GLY A 107 -17.26 14.97 -4.36
N ASP A 108 -16.52 14.89 -3.26
CA ASP A 108 -16.69 13.90 -2.18
C ASP A 108 -17.65 14.44 -1.09
N LEU A 109 -18.17 13.52 -0.25
CA LEU A 109 -19.08 13.84 0.86
C LEU A 109 -18.47 13.38 2.18
N LEU A 110 -18.38 14.30 3.14
CA LEU A 110 -17.79 14.04 4.45
C LEU A 110 -18.81 14.33 5.57
N GLY A 111 -19.02 13.38 6.47
CA GLY A 111 -19.91 13.53 7.62
C GLY A 111 -20.36 12.19 8.20
N ASP A 112 -21.02 12.25 9.36
CA ASP A 112 -21.43 11.04 10.09
C ASP A 112 -22.44 10.19 9.32
N GLY A 113 -23.23 10.79 8.41
CA GLY A 113 -24.11 10.05 7.50
C GLY A 113 -23.36 9.01 6.65
N VAL A 114 -22.13 9.30 6.22
CA VAL A 114 -21.31 8.35 5.43
C VAL A 114 -20.78 7.22 6.32
N ASN A 115 -20.34 7.54 7.54
CA ASN A 115 -19.93 6.56 8.53
C ASN A 115 -21.09 5.63 8.93
N ILE A 116 -22.30 6.18 9.12
CA ILE A 116 -23.50 5.43 9.48
C ILE A 116 -23.93 4.51 8.33
N ALA A 117 -23.98 4.98 7.07
CA ALA A 117 -24.33 4.15 5.93
C ALA A 117 -23.41 2.92 5.81
N ALA A 118 -22.09 3.12 5.89
CA ALA A 118 -21.10 2.04 5.86
C ALA A 118 -21.14 1.10 7.09
N ARG A 119 -21.80 1.50 8.19
CA ARG A 119 -22.04 0.60 9.34
C ARG A 119 -23.34 -0.17 9.20
N LEU A 120 -24.37 0.41 8.58
CA LEU A 120 -25.62 -0.28 8.25
C LEU A 120 -25.41 -1.35 7.19
N GLU A 121 -24.55 -1.08 6.20
CA GLU A 121 -24.11 -2.04 5.19
C GLU A 121 -23.55 -3.31 5.86
N GLY A 122 -22.55 -3.16 6.73
CA GLY A 122 -21.95 -4.27 7.48
C GLY A 122 -22.89 -4.97 8.50
N LEU A 123 -24.09 -4.42 8.75
CA LEU A 123 -25.14 -5.03 9.57
C LEU A 123 -26.18 -5.80 8.73
N ALA A 124 -26.22 -5.61 7.41
CA ALA A 124 -27.20 -6.26 6.55
C ALA A 124 -26.93 -7.76 6.38
N GLU A 125 -28.02 -8.54 6.21
CA GLU A 125 -27.90 -9.91 5.70
C GLU A 125 -27.34 -9.93 4.26
N VAL A 126 -26.77 -11.05 3.83
CA VAL A 126 -26.18 -11.20 2.49
C VAL A 126 -27.27 -11.13 1.42
N GLY A 127 -27.19 -10.16 0.50
CA GLY A 127 -28.28 -9.86 -0.44
C GLY A 127 -29.40 -8.99 0.18
N GLY A 128 -29.21 -8.50 1.41
CA GLY A 128 -30.16 -7.68 2.15
C GLY A 128 -29.87 -6.18 2.08
N ILE A 129 -30.80 -5.41 2.65
CA ILE A 129 -30.74 -3.94 2.75
C ILE A 129 -31.05 -3.57 4.20
N CYS A 130 -30.18 -2.77 4.81
CA CYS A 130 -30.34 -2.24 6.16
C CYS A 130 -30.46 -0.70 6.10
N VAL A 131 -31.43 -0.14 6.81
CA VAL A 131 -31.75 1.30 6.77
C VAL A 131 -31.85 1.89 8.17
N SER A 132 -31.43 3.14 8.35
CA SER A 132 -31.62 3.84 9.64
C SER A 132 -33.09 4.22 9.86
N ARG A 133 -33.45 4.48 11.12
CA ARG A 133 -34.79 5.01 11.49
C ARG A 133 -35.19 6.24 10.66
N ALA A 134 -34.25 7.15 10.41
CA ALA A 134 -34.51 8.36 9.60
C ALA A 134 -34.88 8.05 8.13
N VAL A 135 -34.36 6.96 7.56
CA VAL A 135 -34.82 6.45 6.25
C VAL A 135 -36.19 5.82 6.40
N HIS A 136 -36.35 4.89 7.35
CA HIS A 136 -37.60 4.16 7.59
C HIS A 136 -38.81 5.11 7.73
N GLU A 137 -38.70 6.13 8.58
CA GLU A 137 -39.73 7.16 8.79
C GLU A 137 -40.12 7.90 7.50
N GLN A 138 -39.19 8.06 6.55
CA GLN A 138 -39.47 8.70 5.27
C GLN A 138 -40.02 7.76 4.18
N VAL A 139 -39.86 6.44 4.30
CA VAL A 139 -40.20 5.48 3.23
C VAL A 139 -41.32 4.49 3.57
N ALA A 140 -41.57 4.19 4.85
CA ALA A 140 -42.49 3.12 5.27
C ALA A 140 -43.93 3.26 4.72
N ASN A 141 -44.41 4.49 4.59
CA ASN A 141 -45.74 4.80 4.03
C ASN A 141 -45.73 5.09 2.51
N LYS A 142 -44.62 4.84 1.81
CA LYS A 142 -44.42 5.19 0.39
C LYS A 142 -43.93 4.03 -0.49
N LEU A 143 -43.50 2.92 0.12
CA LEU A 143 -43.03 1.71 -0.55
C LEU A 143 -43.79 0.51 -0.01
N SER A 144 -44.29 -0.37 -0.89
CA SER A 144 -45.03 -1.58 -0.52
C SER A 144 -44.11 -2.73 -0.10
N VAL A 145 -43.15 -2.45 0.79
CA VAL A 145 -42.19 -3.42 1.34
C VAL A 145 -42.27 -3.46 2.86
N GLN A 146 -42.02 -4.63 3.45
CA GLN A 146 -42.02 -4.77 4.91
C GLN A 146 -40.64 -4.41 5.47
N PHE A 147 -40.62 -3.81 6.66
CA PHE A 147 -39.42 -3.50 7.41
C PHE A 147 -39.45 -4.24 8.75
N ALA A 148 -38.38 -4.95 9.08
CA ALA A 148 -38.21 -5.54 10.41
C ALA A 148 -37.31 -4.65 11.27
N ASP A 149 -37.79 -4.29 12.44
CA ASP A 149 -37.02 -3.53 13.43
C ASP A 149 -35.91 -4.43 14.02
N ILE A 150 -34.65 -4.01 13.87
CA ILE A 150 -33.48 -4.70 14.48
C ILE A 150 -32.92 -3.93 15.69
N GLY A 151 -33.63 -2.91 16.16
CA GLY A 151 -33.34 -2.14 17.36
C GLY A 151 -32.15 -1.17 17.23
N ALA A 152 -31.70 -0.70 18.38
CA ALA A 152 -30.52 0.14 18.52
C ALA A 152 -29.23 -0.69 18.37
N GLN A 153 -28.37 -0.29 17.44
CA GLN A 153 -27.11 -0.95 17.11
C GLN A 153 -25.92 -0.07 17.52
N GLU A 154 -25.03 -0.61 18.36
CA GLU A 154 -23.77 0.04 18.71
C GLU A 154 -22.77 -0.12 17.56
N VAL A 155 -22.24 0.99 17.05
CA VAL A 155 -21.35 0.98 15.87
C VAL A 155 -20.06 1.75 16.14
N LYS A 156 -18.93 1.14 15.73
CA LYS A 156 -17.59 1.63 16.08
C LYS A 156 -17.37 3.08 15.64
N ASN A 157 -16.94 3.91 16.61
CA ASN A 157 -16.66 5.34 16.53
C ASN A 157 -17.91 6.28 16.45
N ILE A 158 -19.10 5.83 16.83
CA ILE A 158 -20.28 6.70 16.97
C ILE A 158 -20.77 6.66 18.42
N PRO A 159 -20.95 7.80 19.11
CA PRO A 159 -21.28 7.83 20.55
C PRO A 159 -22.74 7.51 20.87
N THR A 160 -23.62 7.57 19.87
CA THR A 160 -25.05 7.25 19.98
C THR A 160 -25.39 5.99 19.17
N PRO A 161 -26.05 4.98 19.76
CA PRO A 161 -26.50 3.81 19.03
C PRO A 161 -27.46 4.17 17.89
N VAL A 162 -27.24 3.59 16.71
CA VAL A 162 -28.08 3.84 15.53
C VAL A 162 -29.23 2.85 15.53
N HIS A 163 -30.47 3.33 15.57
CA HIS A 163 -31.65 2.48 15.41
C HIS A 163 -31.84 2.11 13.95
N ALA A 164 -31.92 0.81 13.65
CA ALA A 164 -31.88 0.27 12.29
C ALA A 164 -33.05 -0.70 12.00
N TYR A 165 -33.34 -0.84 10.70
CA TYR A 165 -34.39 -1.69 10.14
C TYR A 165 -33.86 -2.49 8.96
N MET A 166 -34.22 -3.76 8.86
CA MET A 166 -33.96 -4.60 7.69
C MET A 166 -35.14 -4.54 6.71
N VAL A 167 -34.88 -4.31 5.43
CA VAL A 167 -35.89 -4.44 4.37
C VAL A 167 -36.11 -5.92 4.10
N ALA A 168 -37.37 -6.37 4.15
CA ALA A 168 -37.71 -7.77 3.92
C ALA A 168 -37.67 -8.09 2.41
N MET A 169 -36.55 -8.59 1.94
CA MET A 169 -36.40 -9.07 0.56
C MET A 169 -37.18 -10.36 0.32
N ARG A 170 -37.62 -10.58 -0.93
CA ARG A 170 -38.34 -11.80 -1.33
C ARG A 170 -37.36 -12.96 -1.58
N ARG A 171 -37.60 -14.09 -0.93
CA ARG A 171 -36.85 -15.36 -1.09
C ARG A 171 -37.35 -16.13 -2.32
N GLU A 172 -36.56 -17.13 -2.74
CA GLU A 172 -36.82 -17.91 -3.96
C GLU A 172 -38.06 -18.83 -3.86
N ASP A 173 -38.43 -19.21 -2.62
CA ASP A 173 -39.68 -19.90 -2.29
C ASP A 173 -40.93 -18.97 -2.34
N GLY A 174 -40.72 -17.69 -2.66
CA GLY A 174 -41.78 -16.67 -2.68
C GLY A 174 -42.13 -16.09 -1.30
N SER A 175 -41.51 -16.56 -0.22
CA SER A 175 -41.67 -15.99 1.13
C SER A 175 -40.94 -14.65 1.26
N TYR A 176 -41.31 -13.86 2.27
CA TYR A 176 -40.52 -12.72 2.70
C TYR A 176 -39.46 -13.16 3.70
N ALA A 177 -38.25 -12.62 3.58
CA ALA A 177 -37.20 -12.87 4.55
C ALA A 177 -37.56 -12.28 5.91
N THR A 178 -37.92 -13.15 6.87
CA THR A 178 -37.96 -12.82 8.30
C THR A 178 -36.53 -12.58 8.81
N PRO A 179 -36.10 -11.33 9.05
CA PRO A 179 -34.70 -11.04 9.31
C PRO A 179 -34.31 -11.56 10.70
N GLN A 180 -33.18 -12.26 10.77
CA GLN A 180 -32.74 -12.89 12.00
C GLN A 180 -32.07 -11.83 12.88
N VAL A 181 -32.87 -11.26 13.80
CA VAL A 181 -32.36 -10.41 14.89
C VAL A 181 -31.38 -11.23 15.71
N LYS A 182 -30.10 -11.13 15.35
CA LYS A 182 -28.97 -11.55 16.19
C LYS A 182 -29.05 -10.70 17.45
N LYS A 183 -29.74 -11.22 18.48
CA LYS A 183 -29.69 -10.67 19.83
C LYS A 183 -28.20 -10.42 20.13
N PRO A 184 -27.79 -9.19 20.48
CA PRO A 184 -26.40 -8.95 20.80
C PRO A 184 -26.01 -9.95 21.88
N VAL A 185 -24.96 -10.73 21.62
CA VAL A 185 -24.40 -11.63 22.63
C VAL A 185 -23.92 -10.70 23.73
N LYS A 186 -24.73 -10.57 24.79
CA LYS A 186 -24.32 -9.84 25.98
C LYS A 186 -23.03 -10.48 26.43
N SER A 187 -21.93 -9.76 26.26
CA SER A 187 -20.70 -10.04 26.98
C SER A 187 -21.09 -10.06 28.45
N ALA A 188 -21.16 -11.25 29.02
CA ALA A 188 -21.48 -11.40 30.42
C ALA A 188 -20.46 -10.56 31.19
N PRO A 189 -20.89 -9.62 32.06
CA PRO A 189 -19.94 -8.81 32.81
C PRO A 189 -19.05 -9.78 33.58
N SER A 190 -17.75 -9.77 33.27
CA SER A 190 -16.77 -10.68 33.84
C SER A 190 -16.52 -10.29 35.30
N ALA A 191 -17.48 -10.67 36.16
CA ALA A 191 -17.58 -10.29 37.57
C ALA A 191 -16.59 -11.07 38.46
N THR A 192 -15.36 -11.22 37.98
CA THR A 192 -14.18 -11.48 38.81
C THR A 192 -13.54 -10.12 39.11
N PRO A 193 -13.76 -9.51 40.28
CA PRO A 193 -13.22 -8.19 40.59
C PRO A 193 -11.69 -8.17 40.49
N ALA A 194 -11.15 -7.06 39.97
CA ALA A 194 -9.74 -6.96 39.54
C ALA A 194 -8.69 -7.23 40.64
N TRP A 195 -9.08 -7.18 41.92
CA TRP A 195 -8.21 -7.50 43.06
C TRP A 195 -7.74 -8.97 43.12
N MET A 196 -8.42 -9.89 42.43
CA MET A 196 -8.07 -11.32 42.44
C MET A 196 -6.77 -11.64 41.70
N TRP A 197 -6.40 -10.86 40.67
CA TRP A 197 -5.16 -11.12 39.91
C TRP A 197 -3.90 -10.88 40.75
N PRO A 198 -3.76 -9.76 41.49
CA PRO A 198 -2.70 -9.60 42.50
C PRO A 198 -2.60 -10.76 43.51
N ALA A 199 -3.74 -11.25 44.01
CA ALA A 199 -3.79 -12.35 44.98
C ALA A 199 -3.35 -13.71 44.38
N ALA A 200 -3.77 -14.01 43.15
CA ALA A 200 -3.32 -15.20 42.44
C ALA A 200 -1.80 -15.15 42.17
N ILE A 201 -1.28 -13.99 41.78
CA ILE A 201 0.15 -13.77 41.51
C ILE A 201 0.98 -13.91 42.80
N THR A 202 0.54 -13.37 43.93
CA THR A 202 1.27 -13.55 45.21
C THR A 202 1.23 -14.99 45.72
N VAL A 203 0.12 -15.71 45.57
CA VAL A 203 0.05 -17.14 45.93
C VAL A 203 0.99 -17.98 45.06
N VAL A 204 1.05 -17.72 43.74
CA VAL A 204 1.98 -18.42 42.83
C VAL A 204 3.45 -18.07 43.15
N LEU A 205 3.76 -16.81 43.47
CA LEU A 205 5.11 -16.40 43.88
C LEU A 205 5.52 -17.05 45.21
N LEU A 206 4.64 -17.10 46.21
CA LEU A 206 4.92 -17.75 47.49
C LEU A 206 5.10 -19.27 47.32
N ALA A 207 4.31 -19.92 46.45
CA ALA A 207 4.49 -21.33 46.10
C ALA A 207 5.84 -21.56 45.39
N ALA A 208 6.22 -20.70 44.44
CA ALA A 208 7.51 -20.79 43.75
C ALA A 208 8.71 -20.59 44.70
N ILE A 209 8.61 -19.64 45.64
CA ILE A 209 9.62 -19.42 46.70
C ILE A 209 9.69 -20.62 47.64
N GLY A 210 8.55 -21.20 48.04
CA GLY A 210 8.50 -22.41 48.87
C GLY A 210 9.13 -23.63 48.20
N VAL A 211 8.79 -23.89 46.94
CA VAL A 211 9.39 -24.98 46.14
C VAL A 211 10.89 -24.73 45.90
N GLY A 212 11.29 -23.50 45.57
CA GLY A 212 12.70 -23.13 45.44
C GLY A 212 13.50 -23.36 46.73
N GLY A 213 12.97 -22.91 47.86
CA GLY A 213 13.56 -23.14 49.18
C GLY A 213 13.69 -24.62 49.53
N PHE A 214 12.65 -25.42 49.26
CA PHE A 214 12.66 -26.87 49.49
C PHE A 214 13.70 -27.60 48.61
N LEU A 215 13.85 -27.20 47.35
CA LEU A 215 14.86 -27.75 46.43
C LEU A 215 16.30 -27.34 46.80
N VAL A 216 16.50 -26.17 47.43
CA VAL A 216 17.79 -25.76 47.97
C VAL A 216 18.09 -26.51 49.28
N TYR A 217 17.12 -26.64 50.18
CA TYR A 217 17.26 -27.36 51.46
C TYR A 217 17.63 -28.83 51.26
N THR A 218 16.91 -29.54 50.39
CA THR A 218 17.18 -30.95 50.05
C THR A 218 18.54 -31.18 49.37
N LYS A 219 19.09 -30.17 48.67
CA LYS A 219 20.47 -30.21 48.15
C LYS A 219 21.55 -30.00 49.22
N LEU A 220 21.24 -29.27 50.29
CA LEU A 220 22.18 -29.03 51.39
C LEU A 220 22.36 -30.29 52.24
N GLU A 221 21.27 -30.98 52.61
CA GLU A 221 21.38 -32.24 53.38
C GLU A 221 22.11 -33.34 52.59
N ALA A 222 21.88 -33.43 51.28
CA ALA A 222 22.59 -34.37 50.39
C ALA A 222 24.12 -34.17 50.33
N SER A 223 24.64 -33.05 50.83
CA SER A 223 26.07 -32.72 50.82
C SER A 223 26.83 -33.13 52.11
N VAL A 224 26.14 -33.61 53.15
CA VAL A 224 26.73 -33.87 54.49
C VAL A 224 26.74 -35.38 54.84
N ALA A 225 27.18 -36.24 53.89
CA ALA A 225 27.06 -37.70 54.07
C ALA A 225 28.14 -38.58 53.38
N LYS A 226 29.45 -38.27 53.48
CA LYS A 226 30.49 -39.35 53.45
C LYS A 226 31.87 -38.95 54.02
N PRO A 227 32.50 -39.79 54.87
CA PRO A 227 33.86 -39.56 55.39
C PRO A 227 34.97 -40.19 54.54
N ALA A 228 36.21 -39.89 54.93
CA ALA A 228 37.50 -40.07 54.26
C ALA A 228 37.94 -41.49 53.83
N SER A 229 38.95 -41.52 52.95
CA SER A 229 39.97 -42.58 52.82
C SER A 229 41.34 -41.94 52.46
N VAL A 230 42.46 -42.64 52.66
CA VAL A 230 43.81 -42.03 52.81
C VAL A 230 44.93 -42.78 52.06
N ALA A 231 45.68 -42.07 51.22
CA ALA A 231 47.11 -42.26 50.85
C ALA A 231 47.56 -41.02 50.03
N SER A 232 48.73 -40.38 50.15
CA SER A 232 50.10 -40.69 50.61
C SER A 232 51.09 -41.15 49.51
N SER A 233 51.84 -40.22 48.92
CA SER A 233 53.31 -40.29 48.66
C SER A 233 53.83 -39.16 47.73
N ALA A 234 55.14 -38.88 47.84
CA ALA A 234 56.01 -37.99 47.02
C ALA A 234 57.48 -38.46 47.29
N PRO A 235 58.59 -37.85 46.75
CA PRO A 235 58.76 -36.67 45.87
C PRO A 235 59.86 -36.83 44.75
N ALA A 236 60.31 -35.69 44.17
CA ALA A 236 61.54 -35.47 43.37
C ALA A 236 61.55 -36.01 41.90
N SER A 237 62.34 -35.52 40.92
CA SER A 237 63.57 -34.67 40.90
C SER A 237 63.64 -33.69 39.68
N THR A 238 64.71 -32.88 39.59
CA THR A 238 65.00 -31.77 38.61
C THR A 238 66.41 -31.94 37.95
N PRO A 239 67.03 -31.01 37.14
CA PRO A 239 66.61 -29.96 36.16
C PRO A 239 67.51 -29.91 34.86
N LEU A 240 67.57 -28.73 34.16
CA LEU A 240 68.60 -28.20 33.21
C LEU A 240 68.51 -28.66 31.71
N VAL A 241 68.98 -27.93 30.66
CA VAL A 241 70.02 -26.88 30.44
C VAL A 241 69.62 -25.84 29.34
N SER A 242 70.04 -24.55 29.47
CA SER A 242 70.39 -23.43 28.50
C SER A 242 69.89 -23.33 27.02
N ALA A 243 69.90 -22.17 26.32
CA ALA A 243 70.02 -20.72 26.64
C ALA A 243 69.67 -19.81 25.41
N SER A 244 69.70 -18.47 25.60
CA SER A 244 69.50 -17.40 24.58
C SER A 244 70.85 -16.74 24.16
N PRO A 245 70.93 -15.83 23.15
CA PRO A 245 70.56 -14.40 23.32
C PRO A 245 69.90 -13.70 22.09
N ALA A 246 69.56 -12.40 22.23
CA ALA A 246 68.95 -11.50 21.23
C ALA A 246 70.03 -10.57 20.53
N PRO A 247 69.77 -9.39 19.84
CA PRO A 247 68.89 -8.26 20.26
C PRO A 247 68.26 -7.28 19.18
N LEU A 248 67.31 -6.44 19.66
CA LEU A 248 67.02 -4.99 19.36
C LEU A 248 66.64 -4.39 17.95
N VAL A 249 65.38 -3.89 17.85
CA VAL A 249 64.92 -2.50 17.50
C VAL A 249 64.87 -1.98 16.02
N ALA A 250 63.94 -1.02 15.78
CA ALA A 250 63.44 -0.40 14.52
C ALA A 250 64.16 0.94 14.13
N PRO A 251 63.75 1.85 13.16
CA PRO A 251 62.42 2.15 12.58
C PRO A 251 62.34 2.49 11.04
N SER A 252 61.21 3.07 10.59
CA SER A 252 60.74 3.44 9.21
C SER A 252 61.14 4.87 8.74
N PRO A 253 60.67 5.46 7.59
CA PRO A 253 59.81 5.00 6.45
C PRO A 253 60.59 5.03 5.09
N PRO A 254 60.35 5.78 3.95
CA PRO A 254 59.34 6.79 3.49
C PRO A 254 58.50 6.33 2.24
N ALA A 255 58.18 7.20 1.26
CA ALA A 255 57.32 6.94 0.07
C ALA A 255 57.67 7.79 -1.19
N SER A 256 57.17 7.44 -2.40
CA SER A 256 57.02 8.36 -3.57
C SER A 256 56.07 7.84 -4.69
N THR A 257 55.85 8.65 -5.74
CA THR A 257 54.66 8.73 -6.64
C THR A 257 54.83 8.30 -8.11
N ALA A 258 53.72 7.87 -8.76
CA ALA A 258 53.20 8.25 -10.12
C ALA A 258 54.10 8.04 -11.40
N PRO A 259 53.58 7.97 -12.67
CA PRO A 259 52.33 8.57 -13.21
C PRO A 259 51.49 7.72 -14.21
N SER A 260 50.57 8.40 -14.92
CA SER A 260 49.53 7.93 -15.86
C SER A 260 50.03 7.81 -17.33
N ALA A 261 49.28 7.49 -18.42
CA ALA A 261 47.84 7.56 -18.71
C ALA A 261 47.33 6.47 -19.74
N PRO A 262 46.45 6.72 -20.75
CA PRO A 262 45.03 6.35 -20.64
C PRO A 262 44.49 5.39 -21.74
N ALA A 263 43.37 4.71 -21.46
CA ALA A 263 42.60 3.94 -22.44
C ALA A 263 41.32 4.68 -22.90
N LYS A 264 40.98 4.60 -24.20
CA LYS A 264 39.76 5.20 -24.78
C LYS A 264 38.59 4.20 -24.84
N PRO A 265 37.32 4.67 -24.78
CA PRO A 265 36.13 3.81 -24.81
C PRO A 265 35.65 3.49 -26.23
N ALA A 266 34.98 2.35 -26.38
CA ALA A 266 34.17 1.95 -27.54
C ALA A 266 33.13 0.90 -27.09
N PRO A 267 32.00 0.72 -27.80
CA PRO A 267 30.90 1.70 -27.81
C PRO A 267 29.60 1.12 -27.22
N ALA A 268 28.66 1.99 -26.85
CA ALA A 268 27.35 1.55 -26.36
C ALA A 268 26.43 1.08 -27.51
N LEU A 269 25.79 -0.08 -27.35
CA LEU A 269 24.63 -0.53 -28.12
C LEU A 269 23.92 -1.70 -27.42
N ALA A 270 22.68 -1.97 -27.83
CA ALA A 270 21.78 -3.02 -27.33
C ALA A 270 21.40 -2.95 -25.83
N ALA A 271 20.18 -2.49 -25.56
CA ALA A 271 19.52 -2.76 -24.28
C ALA A 271 19.09 -4.23 -24.22
N THR A 272 19.62 -4.99 -23.26
CA THR A 272 19.14 -6.32 -22.88
C THR A 272 18.65 -6.29 -21.43
N ALA A 273 17.60 -7.04 -21.13
CA ALA A 273 17.01 -7.05 -19.79
C ALA A 273 17.98 -7.67 -18.78
N SER A 274 18.40 -6.89 -17.79
CA SER A 274 19.26 -7.34 -16.70
C SER A 274 18.47 -8.16 -15.67
N THR A 275 18.18 -9.42 -15.98
CA THR A 275 17.77 -10.40 -14.97
C THR A 275 18.99 -10.82 -14.16
N ALA A 276 19.03 -10.47 -12.88
CA ALA A 276 20.02 -11.02 -11.95
C ALA A 276 19.64 -12.47 -11.59
N PRO A 277 20.62 -13.33 -11.22
CA PRO A 277 20.31 -14.64 -10.66
C PRO A 277 19.64 -14.47 -9.28
N GLY A 278 18.32 -14.67 -9.22
CA GLY A 278 17.53 -14.45 -8.00
C GLY A 278 16.17 -13.75 -8.21
N ASP A 279 15.86 -13.21 -9.40
CA ASP A 279 14.70 -12.33 -9.57
C ASP A 279 13.32 -13.03 -9.72
N LYS A 280 13.25 -14.37 -9.71
CA LYS A 280 12.01 -15.12 -10.02
C LYS A 280 11.51 -16.02 -8.88
N LEU A 281 10.22 -16.36 -8.95
CA LEU A 281 9.60 -17.41 -8.13
C LEU A 281 10.36 -18.73 -8.31
N GLY A 282 10.84 -19.31 -7.21
CA GLY A 282 11.68 -20.52 -7.21
C GLY A 282 13.19 -20.27 -7.31
N ASP A 283 13.65 -19.05 -7.60
CA ASP A 283 15.08 -18.74 -7.60
C ASP A 283 15.64 -18.72 -6.17
N LYS A 284 16.98 -18.85 -6.06
CA LYS A 284 17.69 -18.68 -4.80
C LYS A 284 17.71 -17.21 -4.38
N LEU A 285 17.33 -16.95 -3.14
CA LEU A 285 17.38 -15.63 -2.50
C LEU A 285 18.80 -15.05 -2.51
N ALA A 286 18.95 -13.89 -3.15
CA ALA A 286 20.03 -12.95 -2.92
C ALA A 286 19.52 -11.73 -2.12
N ALA A 287 20.34 -11.17 -1.24
CA ALA A 287 19.90 -10.16 -0.27
C ALA A 287 19.86 -8.73 -0.82
N ASP A 288 20.67 -8.46 -1.83
CA ASP A 288 20.84 -7.19 -2.56
C ASP A 288 19.71 -6.90 -3.55
N ILE A 289 18.96 -7.91 -3.99
CA ILE A 289 17.81 -7.75 -4.88
C ILE A 289 16.46 -7.56 -4.16
N VAL A 290 16.39 -7.84 -2.85
CA VAL A 290 15.13 -7.80 -2.07
C VAL A 290 14.46 -6.41 -2.17
N PRO A 291 13.20 -6.30 -2.65
CA PRO A 291 12.56 -5.02 -2.94
C PRO A 291 12.02 -4.33 -1.67
N PHE A 292 11.70 -3.03 -1.79
CA PHE A 292 11.04 -2.17 -0.78
C PHE A 292 11.81 -1.90 0.52
N VAL A 293 12.73 -2.77 0.91
CA VAL A 293 13.50 -2.72 2.17
C VAL A 293 14.70 -1.77 2.11
N SER A 294 15.20 -1.37 3.28
CA SER A 294 16.39 -0.52 3.43
C SER A 294 17.70 -1.26 3.13
N ASP A 295 18.77 -0.54 2.81
CA ASP A 295 20.08 -1.15 2.55
C ASP A 295 20.65 -1.78 3.85
N ARG A 296 20.32 -1.21 5.02
CA ARG A 296 20.55 -1.86 6.33
C ARG A 296 19.86 -3.21 6.41
N THR A 297 18.61 -3.33 5.97
CA THR A 297 17.88 -4.61 5.94
C THR A 297 18.55 -5.61 5.00
N ARG A 298 18.97 -5.17 3.80
CA ARG A 298 19.67 -6.02 2.82
C ARG A 298 20.95 -6.59 3.44
N ASN A 299 21.72 -5.76 4.14
CA ASN A 299 22.90 -6.20 4.88
C ASN A 299 22.55 -7.19 6.00
N MET A 300 21.54 -6.93 6.83
CA MET A 300 21.09 -7.87 7.88
C MET A 300 20.62 -9.21 7.30
N LEU A 301 19.92 -9.21 6.17
CA LEU A 301 19.54 -10.46 5.49
C LEU A 301 20.78 -11.21 4.97
N ALA A 302 21.81 -10.51 4.49
CA ALA A 302 23.06 -11.11 4.08
C ALA A 302 23.88 -11.70 5.25
N THR A 303 23.91 -11.04 6.42
CA THR A 303 24.76 -11.43 7.55
C THR A 303 24.06 -12.33 8.58
N GLU A 304 22.74 -12.24 8.73
CA GLU A 304 21.97 -12.99 9.74
C GLU A 304 21.09 -14.08 9.10
N TYR A 305 20.39 -13.76 8.02
CA TYR A 305 19.39 -14.66 7.43
C TYR A 305 20.00 -15.71 6.48
N LEU A 306 20.79 -15.29 5.50
CA LEU A 306 21.40 -16.21 4.52
C LEU A 306 22.31 -17.29 5.16
N PRO A 307 23.20 -17.00 6.12
CA PRO A 307 24.05 -18.02 6.73
C PRO A 307 23.37 -18.85 7.84
N ALA A 308 22.18 -18.47 8.30
CA ALA A 308 21.43 -19.29 9.25
C ALA A 308 21.01 -20.64 8.65
N GLY A 309 20.90 -21.65 9.51
CA GLY A 309 20.41 -22.99 9.13
C GLY A 309 18.96 -23.01 8.66
N ASP A 310 18.51 -24.19 8.25
CA ASP A 310 17.18 -24.42 7.68
C ASP A 310 16.04 -24.20 8.69
N SER A 311 14.79 -24.27 8.21
CA SER A 311 13.59 -23.77 8.93
C SER A 311 13.71 -22.27 9.26
N LYS A 312 13.77 -21.48 8.18
CA LYS A 312 13.80 -20.01 8.18
C LYS A 312 12.87 -19.45 7.09
N ALA A 313 12.37 -18.23 7.29
CA ALA A 313 11.53 -17.53 6.32
C ALA A 313 11.64 -16.01 6.48
N VAL A 314 11.34 -15.27 5.41
CA VAL A 314 11.26 -13.80 5.40
C VAL A 314 9.99 -13.34 4.70
N ALA A 315 9.28 -12.41 5.34
CA ALA A 315 8.08 -11.74 4.86
C ALA A 315 8.30 -10.23 4.75
N LEU A 316 7.60 -9.58 3.82
CA LEU A 316 7.64 -8.13 3.61
C LEU A 316 6.30 -7.56 3.17
N ASN A 317 6.20 -6.23 3.05
CA ASN A 317 5.16 -5.56 2.27
C ASN A 317 5.72 -4.41 1.43
N ILE A 318 4.91 -3.91 0.50
CA ILE A 318 5.26 -2.82 -0.43
C ILE A 318 5.59 -1.48 0.27
N ASN A 319 5.22 -1.32 1.55
CA ASN A 319 5.59 -0.14 2.35
C ASN A 319 7.00 -0.27 2.97
N GLY A 320 7.72 -1.36 2.71
CA GLY A 320 9.06 -1.61 3.20
C GLY A 320 9.12 -2.13 4.64
N PHE A 321 8.00 -2.58 5.20
CA PHE A 321 8.01 -3.41 6.41
C PHE A 321 8.49 -4.82 6.07
N VAL A 322 9.16 -5.44 7.03
CA VAL A 322 9.87 -6.72 6.85
C VAL A 322 9.95 -7.45 8.17
N GLY A 323 9.88 -8.78 8.15
CA GLY A 323 10.10 -9.66 9.29
C GLY A 323 10.73 -10.96 8.81
N TRP A 324 11.71 -11.47 9.56
CA TRP A 324 12.33 -12.77 9.27
C TRP A 324 12.46 -13.58 10.56
N SER A 325 12.44 -14.90 10.40
CA SER A 325 12.68 -15.86 11.47
C SER A 325 13.71 -16.88 11.00
N VAL A 326 14.56 -17.33 11.91
CA VAL A 326 15.61 -18.33 11.68
C VAL A 326 15.58 -19.41 12.75
N ALA A 327 16.16 -20.58 12.47
CA ALA A 327 16.31 -21.69 13.42
C ALA A 327 15.00 -22.09 14.12
N GLN A 328 13.89 -22.15 13.37
CA GLN A 328 12.59 -22.55 13.88
C GLN A 328 12.44 -24.09 13.90
N PRO A 329 11.49 -24.66 14.65
CA PRO A 329 11.31 -26.11 14.73
C PRO A 329 10.92 -26.79 13.40
N ASN A 330 10.32 -26.04 12.48
CA ASN A 330 9.96 -26.48 11.13
C ASN A 330 9.69 -25.25 10.23
N GLU A 331 9.44 -25.51 8.94
CA GLU A 331 9.22 -24.49 7.92
C GLU A 331 7.95 -23.65 8.15
N ASP A 332 6.85 -24.24 8.62
CA ASP A 332 5.58 -23.52 8.82
C ASP A 332 5.59 -22.62 10.05
N ALA A 333 6.31 -23.02 11.11
CA ALA A 333 6.65 -22.16 12.22
C ALA A 333 7.48 -20.95 11.75
N ALA A 334 8.41 -21.14 10.81
CA ALA A 334 9.16 -20.04 10.22
C ALA A 334 8.27 -19.10 9.38
N LYS A 335 7.44 -19.63 8.47
CA LYS A 335 6.48 -18.84 7.69
C LYS A 335 5.62 -17.96 8.61
N THR A 336 5.06 -18.55 9.65
CA THR A 336 4.18 -17.88 10.63
C THR A 336 4.95 -16.79 11.40
N ALA A 337 6.09 -17.12 11.99
CA ALA A 337 6.88 -16.17 12.78
C ALA A 337 7.41 -14.99 11.95
N ALA A 338 7.78 -15.21 10.68
CA ALA A 338 8.20 -14.15 9.77
C ALA A 338 7.05 -13.22 9.40
N LEU A 339 5.86 -13.77 9.10
CA LEU A 339 4.64 -13.01 8.82
C LEU A 339 4.21 -12.19 10.04
N ASP A 340 4.11 -12.80 11.22
CA ASP A 340 3.71 -12.13 12.47
C ASP A 340 4.67 -10.99 12.84
N LEU A 341 5.99 -11.20 12.69
CA LEU A 341 6.98 -10.15 12.96
C LEU A 341 6.86 -8.99 11.95
N CYS A 342 6.58 -9.28 10.68
CA CYS A 342 6.37 -8.26 9.67
C CYS A 342 5.07 -7.49 9.93
N GLN A 343 3.96 -8.20 10.17
CA GLN A 343 2.63 -7.62 10.37
C GLN A 343 2.62 -6.75 11.63
N LYS A 344 3.19 -7.23 12.74
CA LYS A 344 3.35 -6.45 13.98
C LYS A 344 4.14 -5.15 13.77
N ARG A 345 5.16 -5.16 12.88
CA ARG A 345 5.91 -3.94 12.50
C ARG A 345 5.06 -2.99 11.66
N ALA A 346 4.23 -3.52 10.76
CA ALA A 346 3.31 -2.75 9.92
C ALA A 346 2.15 -2.13 10.73
N ASP A 347 1.53 -2.89 11.62
CA ASP A 347 0.41 -2.48 12.48
C ASP A 347 0.83 -1.38 13.46
N ASN A 348 1.98 -1.54 14.12
CA ASN A 348 2.57 -0.52 15.00
C ASN A 348 2.82 0.83 14.31
N ALA A 349 2.90 0.85 12.97
CA ALA A 349 3.08 2.04 12.15
C ALA A 349 1.79 2.49 11.42
N GLY A 350 0.64 1.85 11.70
CA GLY A 350 -0.64 2.16 11.06
C GLY A 350 -0.68 1.85 9.56
N SER A 351 0.14 0.90 9.08
CA SER A 351 0.19 0.52 7.67
C SER A 351 -1.06 -0.28 7.28
N PRO A 352 -1.83 0.12 6.25
CA PRO A 352 -2.99 -0.64 5.76
C PRO A 352 -2.58 -1.83 4.85
N ARG A 353 -1.29 -2.11 4.69
CA ARG A 353 -0.78 -3.20 3.84
C ARG A 353 -0.38 -4.40 4.69
N LYS A 354 -1.01 -5.54 4.41
CA LYS A 354 -0.62 -6.84 4.97
C LYS A 354 0.80 -7.21 4.54
N CYS A 355 1.45 -8.06 5.32
CA CYS A 355 2.70 -8.71 4.91
C CYS A 355 2.44 -10.04 4.19
N GLU A 356 3.35 -10.36 3.28
CA GLU A 356 3.36 -11.57 2.45
C GLU A 356 4.74 -12.24 2.51
N LEU A 357 4.81 -13.56 2.30
CA LEU A 357 6.09 -14.27 2.28
C LEU A 357 6.89 -13.89 1.04
N TYR A 358 8.16 -13.54 1.22
CA TYR A 358 9.09 -13.28 0.13
C TYR A 358 9.94 -14.51 -0.20
N ALA A 359 10.49 -15.15 0.84
CA ALA A 359 11.29 -16.36 0.69
C ALA A 359 11.14 -17.30 1.89
N VAL A 360 11.30 -18.59 1.62
CA VAL A 360 11.24 -19.71 2.58
C VAL A 360 12.51 -20.54 2.39
N GLY A 361 13.20 -20.88 3.47
CA GLY A 361 14.58 -21.36 3.41
C GLY A 361 15.48 -20.33 2.71
N ASN A 362 16.08 -20.72 1.59
CA ASN A 362 16.79 -19.81 0.69
C ASN A 362 16.09 -19.65 -0.67
N THR A 363 14.81 -20.00 -0.79
CA THR A 363 14.04 -20.03 -2.06
C THR A 363 12.97 -18.94 -2.07
N ILE A 364 12.88 -18.16 -3.15
CA ILE A 364 11.88 -17.09 -3.28
C ILE A 364 10.50 -17.69 -3.58
N VAL A 365 9.51 -17.28 -2.80
CA VAL A 365 8.09 -17.66 -2.92
C VAL A 365 7.20 -16.48 -3.33
N TYR A 366 7.78 -15.30 -3.55
CA TYR A 366 7.07 -14.08 -3.92
C TYR A 366 6.54 -14.15 -5.36
N THR A 367 5.23 -14.05 -5.52
CA THR A 367 4.55 -14.22 -6.82
C THR A 367 4.57 -12.96 -7.70
N HIS A 368 4.64 -11.77 -7.11
CA HIS A 368 4.57 -10.48 -7.83
C HIS A 368 5.85 -10.10 -8.58
N GLY A 369 6.96 -10.83 -8.37
CA GLY A 369 8.25 -10.57 -9.00
C GLY A 369 8.92 -9.25 -8.55
N GLN A 370 9.87 -8.76 -9.37
CA GLN A 370 10.50 -7.46 -9.17
C GLN A 370 9.60 -6.31 -9.68
N PRO A 371 9.41 -5.23 -8.90
CA PRO A 371 8.53 -4.13 -9.30
C PRO A 371 9.17 -3.26 -10.41
N PRO A 372 8.38 -2.74 -11.36
CA PRO A 372 8.90 -1.96 -12.48
C PRO A 372 9.41 -0.59 -12.03
N VAL A 373 10.71 -0.36 -12.20
CA VAL A 373 11.39 0.91 -11.92
C VAL A 373 11.94 1.55 -13.21
N PRO A 374 12.06 2.89 -13.28
CA PRO A 374 12.68 3.55 -14.43
C PRO A 374 14.19 3.26 -14.50
N ALA A 375 14.78 3.46 -15.68
CA ALA A 375 16.23 3.39 -15.86
C ALA A 375 16.95 4.49 -15.06
N LEU A 376 18.22 4.22 -14.71
CA LEU A 376 19.08 5.19 -14.00
C LEU A 376 19.55 6.33 -14.94
N PRO A 377 19.87 7.52 -14.40
CA PRO A 377 19.69 7.93 -13.00
C PRO A 377 18.23 8.32 -12.70
N TRP A 378 17.73 7.86 -11.56
CA TRP A 378 16.35 8.11 -11.08
C TRP A 378 16.07 9.55 -10.66
N VAL A 379 17.12 10.27 -10.25
CA VAL A 379 17.07 11.68 -9.90
C VAL A 379 17.99 12.42 -10.85
N LYS A 380 17.45 13.47 -11.48
CA LYS A 380 18.20 14.45 -12.27
C LYS A 380 17.84 15.80 -11.67
N ARG A 381 18.85 16.53 -11.16
CA ARG A 381 18.69 17.90 -10.66
C ARG A 381 18.98 18.88 -11.79
N ASP A 382 18.18 19.93 -11.86
CA ASP A 382 18.26 20.97 -12.89
C ASP A 382 17.62 22.26 -12.38
N VAL A 383 18.47 23.28 -12.23
CA VAL A 383 18.12 24.59 -11.65
C VAL A 383 17.09 25.35 -12.49
N LEU A 384 16.92 25.02 -13.77
CA LEU A 384 15.91 25.66 -14.63
C LEU A 384 14.49 25.16 -14.38
N VAL A 385 14.33 23.96 -13.80
CA VAL A 385 13.02 23.34 -13.52
C VAL A 385 12.74 23.18 -12.02
N GLU A 386 13.77 23.24 -11.17
CA GLU A 386 13.63 23.14 -9.72
C GLU A 386 12.79 24.31 -9.15
N LYS A 387 11.69 23.95 -8.46
CA LYS A 387 10.78 24.88 -7.75
C LYS A 387 10.63 24.43 -6.30
N PRO A 388 10.45 25.35 -5.32
CA PRO A 388 10.15 24.97 -3.93
C PRO A 388 8.95 24.02 -3.84
N TYR A 389 9.06 23.00 -3.00
CA TYR A 389 7.98 22.03 -2.79
C TYR A 389 6.76 22.70 -2.12
N ALA A 390 5.57 22.41 -2.66
CA ALA A 390 4.31 22.69 -2.01
C ALA A 390 3.31 21.58 -2.35
N THR A 391 2.67 20.99 -1.34
CA THR A 391 1.76 19.85 -1.51
C THR A 391 0.58 20.14 -2.45
N LYS A 392 0.15 21.40 -2.53
CA LYS A 392 -0.88 21.87 -3.46
C LYS A 392 -0.49 21.76 -4.95
N ASP A 393 0.80 21.85 -5.26
CA ASP A 393 1.30 21.90 -6.63
C ASP A 393 1.78 20.52 -7.12
N VAL A 394 1.73 19.48 -6.27
CA VAL A 394 2.01 18.10 -6.69
C VAL A 394 0.89 17.64 -7.63
N PRO A 395 1.20 17.26 -8.89
CA PRO A 395 0.19 16.92 -9.88
C PRO A 395 -0.43 15.54 -9.63
N LEU A 396 -1.60 15.30 -10.23
CA LEU A 396 -2.37 14.03 -10.18
C LEU A 396 -2.83 13.55 -8.79
N LEU A 397 -2.42 14.17 -7.69
CA LEU A 397 -2.94 13.86 -6.35
C LEU A 397 -4.41 14.32 -6.23
N ARG A 398 -5.27 13.38 -5.81
CA ARG A 398 -6.61 13.69 -5.29
C ARG A 398 -6.51 14.33 -3.91
N ASP A 399 -7.48 15.12 -3.48
CA ASP A 399 -7.30 15.95 -2.28
C ASP A 399 -7.21 15.18 -0.94
N ALA A 400 -7.73 13.96 -0.88
CA ALA A 400 -7.47 13.04 0.23
C ALA A 400 -5.98 12.58 0.28
N ALA A 401 -5.35 12.35 -0.87
CA ALA A 401 -3.92 12.07 -0.96
C ALA A 401 -3.08 13.30 -0.64
N ARG A 402 -3.52 14.48 -1.10
CA ARG A 402 -2.92 15.79 -0.80
C ARG A 402 -2.90 16.07 0.71
N ALA A 403 -4.05 16.01 1.37
CA ALA A 403 -4.17 16.22 2.82
C ALA A 403 -3.40 15.16 3.65
N ARG A 404 -3.32 13.91 3.17
CA ARG A 404 -2.47 12.87 3.78
C ARG A 404 -0.97 13.18 3.60
N LEU A 405 -0.58 13.75 2.47
CA LEU A 405 0.81 14.16 2.25
C LEU A 405 1.15 15.38 3.11
N ASP A 406 0.29 16.40 3.19
CA ASP A 406 0.45 17.57 4.08
C ASP A 406 0.62 17.18 5.55
N SER A 407 -0.19 16.25 6.04
CA SER A 407 -0.15 15.82 7.45
C SER A 407 1.04 14.93 7.83
N LEU A 408 1.80 14.41 6.85
CA LEU A 408 2.95 13.52 7.06
C LEU A 408 4.28 14.14 6.59
N PHE A 409 4.24 15.11 5.68
CA PHE A 409 5.42 15.79 5.15
C PHE A 409 5.83 16.97 6.05
N VAL A 410 6.69 16.70 7.03
CA VAL A 410 7.28 17.73 7.91
C VAL A 410 8.58 18.26 7.28
N PRO A 411 8.69 19.52 6.80
CA PRO A 411 9.90 20.02 6.11
C PRO A 411 11.20 19.86 6.92
N GLY A 412 12.36 19.87 6.24
CA GLY A 412 13.67 19.93 6.91
C GLY A 412 14.12 18.67 7.69
N ARG A 413 13.54 17.49 7.43
CA ARG A 413 14.18 16.21 7.83
C ARG A 413 15.16 15.73 6.77
N LYS A 414 16.10 14.87 7.17
CA LYS A 414 17.01 14.14 6.26
C LYS A 414 16.29 13.52 5.06
N THR A 415 17.07 13.47 3.98
CA THR A 415 16.81 13.12 2.60
C THR A 415 15.48 12.44 2.31
N ARG A 416 14.72 13.05 1.40
CA ARG A 416 13.40 12.56 1.00
C ARG A 416 13.27 12.51 -0.50
N THR A 417 12.36 11.66 -0.95
CA THR A 417 11.84 11.69 -2.32
C THR A 417 10.34 11.42 -2.31
N ILE A 418 9.66 11.87 -3.37
CA ILE A 418 8.28 11.45 -3.67
C ILE A 418 8.28 10.84 -5.08
N ALA A 419 7.93 9.56 -5.16
CA ALA A 419 7.61 8.90 -6.42
C ALA A 419 6.13 9.13 -6.76
N LEU A 420 5.84 9.45 -8.02
CA LEU A 420 4.49 9.61 -8.56
C LEU A 420 4.32 8.72 -9.80
N GLY A 421 3.21 8.00 -9.87
CA GLY A 421 2.79 7.16 -10.99
C GLY A 421 1.62 7.75 -11.77
N PRO A 422 1.34 7.24 -12.99
CA PRO A 422 0.35 7.83 -13.89
C PRO A 422 -1.10 7.80 -13.37
N GLY A 423 -1.46 6.86 -12.49
CA GLY A 423 -2.77 6.83 -11.82
C GLY A 423 -2.92 7.79 -10.64
N GLY A 424 -1.96 8.69 -10.39
CA GLY A 424 -1.91 9.52 -9.17
C GLY A 424 -1.47 8.76 -7.92
N HIS A 425 -1.00 7.52 -8.07
CA HIS A 425 -0.37 6.76 -6.99
C HIS A 425 0.93 7.46 -6.58
N TYR A 426 1.11 7.69 -5.28
CA TYR A 426 2.29 8.37 -4.75
C TYR A 426 2.89 7.58 -3.59
N PHE A 427 4.22 7.56 -3.51
CA PHE A 427 4.97 6.96 -2.40
C PHE A 427 6.08 7.90 -1.96
N PHE A 428 6.22 8.06 -0.66
CA PHE A 428 7.27 8.84 -0.02
C PHE A 428 7.76 8.11 1.23
N ASN A 429 8.94 8.50 1.70
CA ASN A 429 9.52 8.05 2.96
C ASN A 429 10.19 9.24 3.66
N ALA A 430 10.54 9.09 4.94
CA ALA A 430 11.08 10.19 5.74
C ALA A 430 12.13 9.69 6.73
N GLY A 431 13.22 10.45 6.91
CA GLY A 431 14.30 10.06 7.81
C GLY A 431 15.20 8.96 7.23
N ILE A 432 15.37 8.95 5.91
CA ILE A 432 16.40 8.16 5.23
C ILE A 432 17.59 9.11 4.96
N ASP A 433 18.81 8.61 5.14
CA ASP A 433 20.02 9.41 4.91
C ASP A 433 20.41 9.41 3.41
N SER A 434 20.26 8.26 2.74
CA SER A 434 20.61 8.07 1.32
C SER A 434 19.49 8.52 0.37
N LEU A 435 19.84 9.41 -0.57
CA LEU A 435 18.96 9.81 -1.67
C LEU A 435 18.60 8.61 -2.57
N GLU A 436 19.58 7.76 -2.85
CA GLU A 436 19.41 6.60 -3.71
C GLU A 436 18.53 5.53 -3.06
N GLU A 437 18.69 5.26 -1.75
CA GLU A 437 17.79 4.34 -1.03
C GLU A 437 16.36 4.90 -0.99
N SER A 438 16.21 6.20 -0.71
CA SER A 438 14.90 6.88 -0.69
C SER A 438 14.20 6.76 -2.05
N ALA A 439 14.90 7.10 -3.14
CA ALA A 439 14.40 7.01 -4.50
C ALA A 439 14.06 5.56 -4.89
N ARG A 440 14.99 4.62 -4.67
CA ARG A 440 14.81 3.19 -4.95
C ARG A 440 13.53 2.66 -4.33
N ARG A 441 13.35 2.86 -3.03
CA ARG A 441 12.25 2.29 -2.26
C ARG A 441 10.90 2.88 -2.66
N ASN A 442 10.84 4.20 -2.92
CA ASN A 442 9.61 4.85 -3.39
C ASN A 442 9.26 4.45 -4.83
N LEU A 443 10.25 4.32 -5.73
CA LEU A 443 10.02 3.84 -7.09
C LEU A 443 9.58 2.37 -7.11
N GLN A 444 10.21 1.50 -6.33
CA GLN A 444 9.81 0.10 -6.20
C GLN A 444 8.36 0.00 -5.67
N ALA A 445 8.04 0.69 -4.57
CA ALA A 445 6.70 0.66 -3.98
C ALA A 445 5.61 1.24 -4.90
N CYS A 446 5.93 2.33 -5.61
CA CYS A 446 5.03 2.96 -6.58
C CYS A 446 4.83 2.08 -7.83
N GLY A 447 5.90 1.52 -8.38
CA GLY A 447 5.85 0.61 -9.53
C GLY A 447 5.05 -0.66 -9.25
N ALA A 448 5.18 -1.23 -8.05
CA ALA A 448 4.38 -2.38 -7.60
C ALA A 448 2.87 -2.10 -7.60
N VAL A 449 2.44 -0.87 -7.31
CA VAL A 449 1.01 -0.50 -7.27
C VAL A 449 0.51 0.03 -8.61
N ALA A 450 1.35 0.71 -9.39
CA ALA A 450 0.99 1.27 -10.68
C ALA A 450 1.11 0.26 -11.85
N GLY A 451 1.81 -0.85 -11.67
CA GLY A 451 2.13 -1.82 -12.72
C GLY A 451 3.10 -1.30 -13.79
N VAL A 452 3.60 -0.06 -13.64
CA VAL A 452 4.48 0.64 -14.59
C VAL A 452 5.48 1.52 -13.84
N PRO A 453 6.63 1.88 -14.45
CA PRO A 453 7.61 2.78 -13.83
C PRO A 453 7.00 4.12 -13.40
N CYS A 454 7.16 4.46 -12.12
CA CYS A 454 6.91 5.80 -11.59
C CYS A 454 8.09 6.75 -11.83
N THR A 455 7.91 8.03 -11.55
CA THR A 455 8.96 9.07 -11.63
C THR A 455 9.18 9.74 -10.27
N ILE A 456 10.42 10.06 -9.89
CA ILE A 456 10.67 10.93 -8.74
C ILE A 456 10.33 12.37 -9.13
N VAL A 457 9.34 12.97 -8.46
CA VAL A 457 8.87 14.33 -8.76
C VAL A 457 9.36 15.36 -7.75
N VAL A 458 9.73 14.94 -6.55
CA VAL A 458 10.24 15.78 -5.46
C VAL A 458 11.47 15.11 -4.84
N VAL A 459 12.48 15.92 -4.52
CA VAL A 459 13.63 15.54 -3.71
C VAL A 459 13.82 16.60 -2.63
N ASP A 460 13.99 16.15 -1.39
CA ASP A 460 14.01 17.00 -0.20
C ASP A 460 12.78 17.93 -0.18
N ASP A 461 12.98 19.25 -0.14
CA ASP A 461 11.93 20.27 -0.16
C ASP A 461 11.86 21.00 -1.54
N VAL A 462 12.25 20.36 -2.65
CA VAL A 462 12.11 20.89 -4.04
C VAL A 462 11.52 19.88 -5.03
N PHE A 463 10.75 20.38 -6.00
CA PHE A 463 10.37 19.60 -7.19
C PHE A 463 11.58 19.42 -8.12
N VAL A 464 11.84 18.19 -8.59
CA VAL A 464 12.95 17.88 -9.53
C VAL A 464 12.47 17.57 -10.95
N VAL A 465 11.21 17.93 -11.25
CA VAL A 465 10.63 17.89 -12.59
C VAL A 465 9.89 19.20 -12.85
N PRO A 466 9.84 19.70 -14.10
CA PRO A 466 9.06 20.87 -14.45
C PRO A 466 7.58 20.65 -14.13
N ILE A 467 7.08 21.36 -13.12
CA ILE A 467 5.64 21.44 -12.78
C ILE A 467 5.01 22.58 -13.60
N PRO A 468 4.10 22.29 -14.56
CA PRO A 468 3.45 23.31 -15.37
C PRO A 468 2.58 24.24 -14.52
N ALA A 469 2.60 25.53 -14.85
CA ALA A 469 1.77 26.57 -14.24
C ALA A 469 0.75 27.18 -15.22
N THR A 470 0.95 27.02 -16.53
CA THR A 470 0.08 27.58 -17.59
C THR A 470 -1.13 26.70 -17.90
N LEU A 471 -0.94 25.37 -17.86
CA LEU A 471 -1.93 24.36 -18.27
C LEU A 471 -2.03 23.24 -17.23
N ARG A 472 -3.24 22.71 -17.07
CA ARG A 472 -3.56 21.68 -16.09
C ARG A 472 -2.95 20.34 -16.48
N VAL A 473 -2.20 19.73 -15.57
CA VAL A 473 -1.69 18.37 -15.73
C VAL A 473 -2.83 17.35 -15.71
N THR A 474 -2.89 16.52 -16.75
CA THR A 474 -3.91 15.48 -16.96
C THR A 474 -3.39 14.05 -16.81
N GLY A 475 -2.07 13.85 -16.91
CA GLY A 475 -1.43 12.53 -16.87
C GLY A 475 0.09 12.61 -17.10
N PHE A 476 0.73 11.49 -17.43
CA PHE A 476 2.13 11.41 -17.86
C PHE A 476 2.23 11.16 -19.37
N LEU A 477 3.19 11.79 -20.04
CA LEU A 477 3.41 11.64 -21.47
C LEU A 477 4.04 10.27 -21.81
N ARG A 478 3.24 9.36 -22.35
CA ARG A 478 3.71 8.13 -23.02
C ARG A 478 3.74 8.33 -24.53
N ALA A 479 4.75 9.03 -25.04
CA ALA A 479 4.84 9.39 -26.47
C ALA A 479 4.82 8.18 -27.43
N VAL A 480 5.29 7.00 -27.02
CA VAL A 480 5.25 5.75 -27.79
C VAL A 480 3.82 5.20 -28.00
N ASP A 481 2.94 5.39 -27.02
CA ASP A 481 1.55 4.89 -27.05
C ASP A 481 0.54 5.98 -27.41
N SER A 482 0.98 7.24 -27.49
CA SER A 482 0.12 8.42 -27.62
C SER A 482 -0.75 8.39 -28.87
N SER A 483 -2.07 8.28 -28.69
CA SER A 483 -3.06 8.26 -29.77
C SER A 483 -3.06 9.54 -30.62
N VAL A 484 -2.72 10.69 -30.04
CA VAL A 484 -2.67 11.98 -30.74
C VAL A 484 -1.38 12.17 -31.56
N ILE A 485 -0.27 11.51 -31.21
CA ILE A 485 0.96 11.58 -32.02
C ILE A 485 0.89 10.54 -33.15
N ALA A 486 1.07 10.98 -34.39
CA ALA A 486 1.09 10.13 -35.58
C ALA A 486 2.11 8.99 -35.41
N PRO A 487 1.75 7.72 -35.68
CA PRO A 487 2.59 6.55 -35.35
C PRO A 487 4.04 6.62 -35.87
N SER A 488 4.26 7.21 -37.05
CA SER A 488 5.59 7.40 -37.65
C SER A 488 6.49 8.39 -36.92
N GLU A 489 5.91 9.33 -36.18
CA GLU A 489 6.65 10.40 -35.48
C GLU A 489 7.03 10.00 -34.04
N ARG A 490 6.30 9.06 -33.43
CA ARG A 490 6.42 8.71 -32.01
C ARG A 490 7.83 8.34 -31.58
N ALA A 491 8.53 7.52 -32.37
CA ALA A 491 9.89 7.08 -32.06
C ALA A 491 10.90 8.24 -32.07
N ASP A 492 10.73 9.22 -32.96
CA ASP A 492 11.58 10.42 -33.01
C ASP A 492 11.29 11.38 -31.86
N VAL A 493 10.02 11.53 -31.45
CA VAL A 493 9.63 12.27 -30.23
C VAL A 493 10.25 11.64 -28.98
N VAL A 494 10.13 10.32 -28.81
CA VAL A 494 10.72 9.59 -27.67
C VAL A 494 12.23 9.82 -27.60
N ARG A 495 12.94 9.69 -28.73
CA ARG A 495 14.38 9.96 -28.83
C ARG A 495 14.71 11.40 -28.44
N LYS A 496 14.09 12.38 -29.10
CA LYS A 496 14.39 13.81 -28.89
C LYS A 496 14.08 14.29 -27.47
N LEU A 497 13.06 13.73 -26.81
CA LEU A 497 12.79 14.00 -25.39
C LEU A 497 13.81 13.33 -24.47
N ALA A 498 14.31 12.14 -24.80
CA ALA A 498 15.40 11.50 -24.06
C ALA A 498 16.73 12.26 -24.19
N ASP A 499 17.01 12.83 -25.36
CA ASP A 499 18.16 13.71 -25.63
C ASP A 499 18.00 15.12 -24.98
N ALA A 500 16.80 15.45 -24.52
CA ALA A 500 16.43 16.73 -23.90
C ALA A 500 16.46 16.67 -22.36
N THR A 501 17.61 16.25 -21.81
CA THR A 501 17.78 15.91 -20.37
C THR A 501 17.76 17.08 -19.38
N ALA A 502 17.62 18.32 -19.84
CA ALA A 502 17.63 19.54 -19.02
C ALA A 502 16.86 20.67 -19.73
N GLY A 503 16.41 21.66 -18.96
CA GLY A 503 15.52 22.73 -19.39
C GLY A 503 14.06 22.29 -19.54
N TRP A 504 13.22 23.25 -19.89
CA TRP A 504 11.81 23.04 -20.18
C TRP A 504 11.62 22.41 -21.56
N ASN A 505 10.80 21.38 -21.60
CA ASN A 505 10.38 20.68 -22.81
C ASN A 505 8.86 20.76 -22.96
N ALA A 506 8.36 20.92 -24.17
CA ALA A 506 6.93 20.87 -24.47
C ALA A 506 6.67 20.20 -25.84
N VAL A 507 5.51 19.56 -25.95
CA VAL A 507 5.04 18.90 -27.17
C VAL A 507 3.71 19.52 -27.59
N ALA A 508 3.66 20.02 -28.81
CA ALA A 508 2.43 20.49 -29.45
C ALA A 508 2.11 19.62 -30.67
N VAL A 509 0.82 19.42 -30.95
CA VAL A 509 0.32 18.55 -32.02
C VAL A 509 -0.87 19.21 -32.69
N GLY A 510 -1.02 19.01 -34.00
CA GLY A 510 -2.14 19.49 -34.81
C GLY A 510 -3.05 18.36 -35.32
N THR A 511 -3.91 18.69 -36.29
CA THR A 511 -4.93 17.75 -36.84
C THR A 511 -4.36 16.49 -37.46
N GLN A 512 -3.14 16.52 -38.01
CA GLN A 512 -2.48 15.39 -38.66
C GLN A 512 -1.59 14.58 -37.71
N GLY A 513 -1.60 14.89 -36.41
CA GLY A 513 -0.80 14.21 -35.39
C GLY A 513 0.70 14.50 -35.47
N ARG A 514 1.13 15.51 -36.24
CA ARG A 514 2.54 15.82 -36.47
C ARG A 514 3.08 16.72 -35.35
N PRO A 515 4.09 16.27 -34.58
CA PRO A 515 4.55 16.99 -33.42
C PRO A 515 5.46 18.18 -33.78
N GLY A 516 5.23 19.29 -33.09
CA GLY A 516 6.21 20.34 -32.81
C GLY A 516 6.80 20.13 -31.41
N LEU A 517 8.11 20.36 -31.28
CA LEU A 517 8.85 20.17 -30.04
C LEU A 517 9.59 21.45 -29.68
N GLY A 518 9.30 22.00 -28.50
CA GLY A 518 10.16 22.97 -27.82
C GLY A 518 11.00 22.21 -26.82
N LEU A 519 12.32 22.30 -26.91
CA LEU A 519 13.25 21.47 -26.13
C LEU A 519 14.35 22.35 -25.52
N LYS A 520 14.77 22.01 -24.29
CA LYS A 520 15.87 22.68 -23.57
C LYS A 520 15.67 24.19 -23.38
N ALA A 521 14.43 24.65 -23.25
CA ALA A 521 14.14 26.06 -23.04
C ALA A 521 14.42 26.50 -21.59
N GLU A 522 14.70 27.78 -21.37
CA GLU A 522 15.01 28.32 -20.04
C GLU A 522 13.77 28.41 -19.13
N ASN A 523 12.56 28.41 -19.71
CA ASN A 523 11.30 28.53 -18.98
C ASN A 523 10.13 27.87 -19.74
N GLU A 524 9.01 27.71 -19.03
CA GLU A 524 7.78 27.04 -19.50
C GLU A 524 7.21 27.68 -20.79
N GLN A 525 7.13 29.01 -20.84
CA GLN A 525 6.56 29.72 -21.98
C GLN A 525 7.44 29.56 -23.23
N GLY A 526 8.76 29.67 -23.09
CA GLY A 526 9.70 29.45 -24.19
C GLY A 526 9.64 28.03 -24.77
N ALA A 527 9.35 27.01 -23.94
CA ALA A 527 9.10 25.67 -24.44
C ALA A 527 7.77 25.58 -25.21
N VAL A 528 6.69 26.15 -24.66
CA VAL A 528 5.36 26.19 -25.27
C VAL A 528 5.37 26.90 -26.63
N ASP A 529 5.95 28.09 -26.70
CA ASP A 529 6.01 28.90 -27.92
C ASP A 529 6.85 28.22 -29.02
N ALA A 530 7.99 27.61 -28.63
CA ALA A 530 8.82 26.84 -29.53
C ALA A 530 8.11 25.58 -30.05
N ALA A 531 7.35 24.88 -29.20
CA ALA A 531 6.57 23.70 -29.59
C ALA A 531 5.45 24.06 -30.57
N LEU A 532 4.64 25.09 -30.26
CA LEU A 532 3.57 25.58 -31.12
C LEU A 532 4.12 26.10 -32.46
N GLY A 533 5.16 26.92 -32.43
CA GLY A 533 5.83 27.43 -33.63
C GLY A 533 6.51 26.35 -34.48
N ALA A 534 6.95 25.24 -33.88
CA ALA A 534 7.44 24.08 -34.61
C ALA A 534 6.32 23.24 -35.21
N CYS A 535 5.18 23.12 -34.52
CA CYS A 535 4.00 22.39 -34.99
C CYS A 535 3.37 23.10 -36.20
N ALA A 536 3.18 24.41 -36.13
CA ALA A 536 2.57 25.23 -37.18
C ALA A 536 3.33 25.26 -38.52
N ARG A 537 4.56 24.71 -38.57
CA ARG A 537 5.33 24.50 -39.81
C ARG A 537 5.09 23.12 -40.44
N ARG A 538 4.32 22.24 -39.80
CA ARG A 538 4.12 20.83 -40.19
C ARG A 538 2.65 20.39 -40.16
N ASP A 539 1.81 21.06 -39.37
CA ASP A 539 0.42 20.69 -39.05
C ASP A 539 -0.47 21.95 -38.87
N SER A 540 -1.79 21.76 -38.76
CA SER A 540 -2.78 22.81 -38.47
C SER A 540 -3.42 22.64 -37.08
N ASP A 541 -4.01 23.69 -36.54
CA ASP A 541 -4.78 23.67 -35.26
C ASP A 541 -3.96 23.14 -34.07
N CYS A 542 -2.67 23.51 -34.09
CA CYS A 542 -1.66 23.12 -33.13
C CYS A 542 -1.98 23.58 -31.71
N HIS A 543 -2.02 22.62 -30.78
CA HIS A 543 -2.22 22.86 -29.36
C HIS A 543 -1.19 22.06 -28.55
N VAL A 544 -0.87 22.53 -27.33
CA VAL A 544 0.07 21.84 -26.44
C VAL A 544 -0.61 20.62 -25.83
N ILE A 545 0.01 19.44 -25.96
CA ILE A 545 -0.47 18.18 -25.38
C ILE A 545 0.36 17.74 -24.16
N ALA A 546 1.59 18.26 -24.01
CA ALA A 546 2.46 17.94 -22.89
C ALA A 546 3.46 19.05 -22.57
N ILE A 547 3.78 19.20 -21.28
CA ILE A 547 4.85 20.04 -20.75
C ILE A 547 5.63 19.19 -19.75
N GLY A 548 6.95 19.09 -19.94
CA GLY A 548 7.79 18.22 -19.14
C GLY A 548 7.45 16.74 -19.33
N PRO A 549 7.42 15.93 -18.25
CA PRO A 549 6.98 14.54 -18.29
C PRO A 549 5.44 14.39 -18.30
N PHE A 550 4.69 15.49 -18.23
CA PHE A 550 3.24 15.49 -18.01
C PHE A 550 2.45 15.77 -19.28
N THR A 551 1.34 15.06 -19.49
CA THR A 551 0.31 15.54 -20.43
C THR A 551 -0.46 16.68 -19.79
N VAL A 552 -0.87 17.65 -20.59
CA VAL A 552 -1.60 18.83 -20.14
C VAL A 552 -2.88 19.05 -20.94
N GLY A 553 -3.77 19.89 -20.41
CA GLY A 553 -4.97 20.35 -21.09
C GLY A 553 -5.42 21.72 -20.59
N PRO A 554 -6.52 22.27 -21.13
CA PRO A 554 -7.16 23.46 -20.56
C PRO A 554 -7.57 23.21 -19.10
N ASN A 555 -7.64 24.28 -18.31
CA ASN A 555 -7.83 24.24 -16.86
C ASN A 555 -9.27 23.85 -16.45
#